data_AF-A0A1I4EHX7-F1
#
_entry.id   AF-A0A1I4EHX7-F1
#
_cell.length_a   1.000
_cell.length_b   1.000
_cell.length_c   1.000
_cell.angle_alpha   90.00
_cell.angle_beta   90.00
_cell.angle_gamma   90.00
#
_symmetry.space_group_name_H-M   'P 1'
#
loop_
_entity.id
_entity.type
_entity.pdbx_description
1 polymer ?
#
loop_
_entity_poly.entity_id
_entity_poly.type
_entity_poly.pdbx_seq_one_letter_code
_entity_poly.pdbx_strand_id
1 'polypeptide(L)'
;MINNEKMKELVFNFVYDMALNDATRRTNASNLKNRIANIDGIKKEILIYTNEVLEGNYPKHCNVIKSVMDIVKDKNIEGFTFGNAQKLVNMTMKYLYLSYYNNPEISKYFRCCDAPMDSIMMTFVYECYYIINGTDSKKKGVSNPKFKREGWSTQETDKEYQEFQIAIKNIIEKKKLGISPIEFDYLFWDKAKEAKYDSEGKERRQDERIKYVAKILDEC
;
A
#
# COMPACT_ATOMS: atom_id res chain seq x y z
N MET A 1 3.52 -24.56 -28.12
CA MET A 1 3.11 -23.16 -27.90
C MET A 1 2.62 -23.04 -26.47
N ILE A 2 3.10 -22.07 -25.71
CA ILE A 2 2.48 -21.73 -24.42
C ILE A 2 1.15 -21.05 -24.74
N ASN A 3 0.03 -21.57 -24.25
CA ASN A 3 -1.27 -20.92 -24.45
C ASN A 3 -1.34 -19.63 -23.60
N ASN A 4 -2.24 -18.72 -23.96
CA ASN A 4 -2.34 -17.40 -23.31
C ASN A 4 -2.58 -17.51 -21.80
N GLU A 5 -3.35 -18.50 -21.35
CA GLU A 5 -3.63 -18.74 -19.93
C GLU A 5 -2.38 -19.11 -19.13
N LYS A 6 -1.52 -19.99 -19.66
CA LYS A 6 -0.26 -20.33 -19.01
C LYS A 6 0.70 -19.13 -18.94
N MET A 7 0.67 -18.23 -19.93
CA MET A 7 1.46 -16.99 -19.84
C MET A 7 0.93 -16.05 -18.75
N LYS A 8 -0.39 -15.87 -18.62
CA LYS A 8 -0.99 -15.06 -17.54
C LYS A 8 -0.59 -15.60 -16.17
N GLU A 9 -0.63 -16.91 -15.98
CA GLU A 9 -0.21 -17.55 -14.73
C GLU A 9 1.28 -17.29 -14.42
N LEU A 10 2.16 -17.41 -15.43
CA LEU A 10 3.60 -17.13 -15.26
C LEU A 10 3.85 -15.66 -14.92
N VAL A 11 3.15 -14.73 -15.57
CA VAL A 11 3.23 -13.29 -15.27
C VAL A 11 2.77 -13.01 -13.85
N PHE A 12 1.63 -13.58 -13.44
CA PHE A 12 1.13 -13.44 -12.08
C PHE A 12 2.12 -13.99 -11.05
N ASN A 13 2.66 -15.19 -11.26
CA ASN A 13 3.66 -15.78 -10.39
C ASN A 13 4.90 -14.89 -10.22
N PHE A 14 5.40 -14.33 -11.33
CA PHE A 14 6.52 -13.40 -11.29
C PHE A 14 6.20 -12.15 -10.47
N VAL A 15 5.02 -11.55 -10.68
CA VAL A 15 4.59 -10.37 -9.94
C VAL A 15 4.41 -10.67 -8.44
N TYR A 16 3.78 -11.79 -8.11
CA TYR A 16 3.62 -12.25 -6.74
C TYR A 16 4.97 -12.40 -6.03
N ASP A 17 5.97 -12.99 -6.69
CA ASP A 17 7.30 -13.18 -6.10
C ASP A 17 8.03 -11.84 -5.86
N MET A 18 7.88 -10.87 -6.77
CA MET A 18 8.37 -9.51 -6.54
C MET A 18 7.69 -8.85 -5.34
N ALA A 19 6.36 -8.94 -5.26
CA ALA A 19 5.60 -8.38 -4.15
C ALA A 19 5.93 -9.05 -2.81
N LEU A 20 6.16 -10.36 -2.81
CA LEU A 20 6.56 -11.13 -1.63
C LEU A 20 7.94 -10.70 -1.14
N ASN A 21 8.91 -10.51 -2.04
CA ASN A 21 10.20 -9.93 -1.70
C ASN A 21 10.02 -8.59 -0.98
N ASP A 22 9.19 -7.70 -1.51
CA ASP A 22 8.93 -6.40 -0.88
C ASP A 22 8.24 -6.49 0.47
N ALA A 23 7.32 -7.44 0.63
CA ALA A 23 6.63 -7.71 1.87
C ALA A 23 7.58 -8.22 2.96
N THR A 24 8.58 -9.04 2.61
CA THR A 24 9.46 -9.71 3.58
C THR A 24 10.87 -9.11 3.71
N ARG A 25 11.19 -8.04 2.97
CA ARG A 25 12.54 -7.43 2.89
C ARG A 25 13.17 -7.06 4.24
N ARG A 26 12.38 -6.75 5.27
CA ARG A 26 12.87 -6.30 6.59
C ARG A 26 12.93 -7.40 7.65
N THR A 27 12.37 -8.58 7.37
CA THR A 27 12.47 -9.73 8.28
C THR A 27 13.77 -10.48 7.99
N ASN A 28 14.63 -10.66 8.99
CA ASN A 28 15.92 -11.36 8.94
C ASN A 28 15.83 -12.88 8.62
N ALA A 29 14.86 -13.31 7.81
CA ALA A 29 14.65 -14.71 7.50
C ALA A 29 14.38 -14.86 5.99
N SER A 30 15.42 -15.15 5.22
CA SER A 30 15.27 -15.85 3.93
C SER A 30 14.30 -17.04 4.07
N ASN A 31 14.31 -17.67 5.25
CA ASN A 31 13.38 -18.72 5.65
C ASN A 31 11.90 -18.27 5.66
N LEU A 32 11.56 -17.04 6.07
CA LEU A 32 10.16 -16.60 6.12
C LEU A 32 9.58 -16.45 4.71
N LYS A 33 10.33 -15.79 3.82
CA LYS A 33 9.96 -15.67 2.40
C LYS A 33 9.71 -17.05 1.78
N ASN A 34 10.65 -17.97 1.94
CA ASN A 34 10.55 -19.31 1.37
C ASN A 34 9.35 -20.08 1.93
N ARG A 35 9.07 -19.95 3.24
CA ARG A 35 7.88 -20.56 3.86
C ARG A 35 6.59 -20.03 3.23
N ILE A 36 6.46 -18.71 3.06
CA ILE A 36 5.26 -18.08 2.47
C ILE A 36 5.13 -18.43 0.99
N ALA A 37 6.22 -18.39 0.22
CA ALA A 37 6.23 -18.71 -1.20
C ALA A 37 5.71 -20.13 -1.51
N ASN A 38 5.94 -21.06 -0.58
CA ASN A 38 5.52 -22.47 -0.70
C ASN A 38 4.10 -22.74 -0.19
N ILE A 39 3.32 -21.71 0.18
CA ILE A 39 1.92 -21.86 0.58
C ILE A 39 1.01 -21.45 -0.57
N ASP A 40 0.62 -22.45 -1.38
CA ASP A 40 -0.25 -22.23 -2.55
C ASP A 40 -1.56 -21.53 -2.21
N GLY A 41 -2.09 -21.74 -1.00
CA GLY A 41 -3.30 -21.08 -0.52
C GLY A 41 -3.21 -19.55 -0.54
N ILE A 42 -2.09 -18.98 -0.08
CA ILE A 42 -1.89 -17.51 -0.07
C ILE A 42 -1.88 -16.96 -1.49
N LYS A 43 -1.13 -17.62 -2.37
CA LYS A 43 -1.04 -17.26 -3.79
C LYS A 43 -2.40 -17.33 -4.48
N LYS A 44 -3.17 -18.39 -4.20
CA LYS A 44 -4.52 -18.61 -4.74
C LYS A 44 -5.50 -17.51 -4.30
N GLU A 45 -5.51 -17.12 -3.03
CA GLU A 45 -6.37 -16.04 -2.54
C GLU A 45 -6.07 -14.70 -3.25
N ILE A 46 -4.79 -14.39 -3.45
CA ILE A 46 -4.40 -13.16 -4.15
C ILE A 46 -4.71 -13.23 -5.65
N LEU A 47 -4.59 -14.41 -6.27
CA LEU A 47 -4.99 -14.62 -7.66
C LEU A 47 -6.50 -14.44 -7.84
N ILE A 48 -7.31 -14.97 -6.92
CA ILE A 48 -8.78 -14.77 -6.93
C ILE A 48 -9.10 -13.28 -6.86
N TYR A 49 -8.54 -12.57 -5.87
CA TYR A 49 -8.71 -11.13 -5.73
C TYR A 49 -8.28 -10.35 -6.98
N THR A 50 -7.15 -10.75 -7.58
CA THR A 50 -6.64 -10.16 -8.83
C THR A 50 -7.62 -10.34 -9.98
N ASN A 51 -8.11 -11.56 -10.19
CA ASN A 51 -9.05 -11.87 -11.26
C ASN A 51 -10.37 -11.13 -11.06
N GLU A 52 -10.89 -11.06 -9.84
CA GLU A 52 -12.08 -10.29 -9.52
C GLU A 52 -11.92 -8.81 -9.93
N VAL A 53 -10.77 -8.19 -9.59
CA VAL A 53 -10.49 -6.80 -10.02
C VAL A 53 -10.40 -6.69 -11.54
N LEU A 54 -9.69 -7.59 -12.21
CA LEU A 54 -9.52 -7.54 -13.68
C LEU A 54 -10.82 -7.78 -14.44
N GLU A 55 -11.77 -8.51 -13.85
CA GLU A 55 -13.12 -8.73 -14.37
C GLU A 55 -14.06 -7.53 -14.11
N GLY A 56 -13.59 -6.50 -13.43
CA GLY A 56 -14.36 -5.30 -13.11
C GLY A 56 -15.24 -5.42 -11.88
N ASN A 57 -15.01 -6.45 -11.05
CA ASN A 57 -15.57 -6.52 -9.71
C ASN A 57 -14.79 -5.60 -8.76
N TYR A 58 -15.41 -5.22 -7.64
CA TYR A 58 -14.79 -4.36 -6.62
C TYR A 58 -14.68 -5.09 -5.28
N PRO A 59 -13.88 -6.17 -5.20
CA PRO A 59 -13.73 -6.95 -3.99
C PRO A 59 -13.16 -6.11 -2.85
N LYS A 60 -13.60 -6.42 -1.62
CA LYS A 60 -13.11 -5.73 -0.42
C LYS A 60 -11.69 -6.15 -0.11
N HIS A 61 -10.75 -5.20 -0.17
CA HIS A 61 -9.33 -5.44 0.05
C HIS A 61 -9.01 -6.06 1.43
N CYS A 62 -9.75 -5.67 2.49
CA CYS A 62 -9.56 -6.26 3.82
C CYS A 62 -9.94 -7.75 3.91
N ASN A 63 -10.78 -8.26 3.00
CA ASN A 63 -11.15 -9.68 3.00
C ASN A 63 -9.97 -10.54 2.55
N VAL A 64 -9.28 -10.18 1.46
CA VAL A 64 -8.11 -10.95 1.00
C VAL A 64 -6.97 -10.90 2.01
N ILE A 65 -6.75 -9.76 2.69
CA ILE A 65 -5.74 -9.68 3.76
C ILE A 65 -6.10 -10.63 4.92
N LYS A 66 -7.37 -10.70 5.32
CA LYS A 66 -7.84 -11.62 6.37
C LYS A 66 -7.66 -13.07 5.95
N SER A 67 -8.07 -13.45 4.74
CA SER A 67 -7.84 -14.80 4.20
C SER A 67 -6.36 -15.19 4.24
N VAL A 68 -5.47 -14.29 3.82
CA VAL A 68 -4.01 -14.53 3.89
C VAL A 68 -3.56 -14.73 5.33
N MET A 69 -4.00 -13.89 6.27
CA MET A 69 -3.64 -13.99 7.69
C MET A 69 -4.17 -15.27 8.35
N ASP A 70 -5.38 -15.71 7.99
CA ASP A 70 -5.97 -16.95 8.48
C ASP A 70 -5.14 -18.16 8.01
N ILE A 71 -4.74 -18.19 6.73
CA ILE A 71 -3.87 -19.23 6.19
C ILE A 71 -2.49 -19.24 6.90
N VAL A 72 -1.91 -18.06 7.13
CA VAL A 72 -0.62 -17.90 7.84
C VAL A 72 -0.71 -18.46 9.26
N LYS A 73 -1.82 -18.18 9.95
CA LYS A 73 -2.11 -18.68 11.29
C LYS A 73 -2.30 -20.19 11.30
N ASP A 74 -3.08 -20.73 10.37
CA ASP A 74 -3.32 -22.18 10.24
C ASP A 74 -2.03 -22.95 9.95
N LYS A 75 -1.09 -22.33 9.24
CA LYS A 75 0.23 -22.89 8.94
C LYS A 75 1.28 -22.62 10.02
N ASN A 76 0.91 -21.99 11.14
CA ASN A 76 1.80 -21.61 12.25
C ASN A 76 3.05 -20.87 11.77
N ILE A 77 2.87 -19.91 10.86
CA ILE A 77 3.97 -19.10 10.32
C ILE A 77 4.20 -17.88 11.21
N GLU A 78 5.17 -17.98 12.10
CA GLU A 78 5.63 -16.84 12.90
C GLU A 78 6.38 -15.81 12.07
N GLY A 79 6.23 -14.53 12.44
CA GLY A 79 6.95 -13.40 11.83
C GLY A 79 6.31 -12.82 10.56
N PHE A 80 5.28 -13.45 10.00
CA PHE A 80 4.47 -12.85 8.94
C PHE A 80 3.28 -12.11 9.54
N THR A 81 3.38 -10.79 9.59
CA THR A 81 2.43 -9.89 10.24
C THR A 81 1.32 -9.42 9.29
N PHE A 82 0.27 -8.81 9.84
CA PHE A 82 -0.75 -8.11 9.05
C PHE A 82 -0.13 -7.09 8.07
N GLY A 83 0.92 -6.37 8.52
CA GLY A 83 1.68 -5.47 7.67
C GLY A 83 2.29 -6.17 6.45
N ASN A 84 2.86 -7.36 6.63
CA ASN A 84 3.41 -8.15 5.52
C ASN A 84 2.29 -8.59 4.56
N ALA A 85 1.14 -9.03 5.09
CA ALA A 85 0.00 -9.43 4.28
C ALA A 85 -0.56 -8.29 3.43
N GLN A 86 -0.87 -7.12 4.03
CA GLN A 86 -1.35 -5.97 3.27
C GLN A 86 -0.34 -5.51 2.23
N LYS A 87 0.97 -5.56 2.54
CA LYS A 87 2.02 -5.17 1.59
C LYS A 87 2.09 -6.15 0.43
N LEU A 88 2.00 -7.46 0.69
CA LEU A 88 1.98 -8.48 -0.35
C LEU A 88 0.82 -8.26 -1.33
N VAL A 89 -0.40 -8.03 -0.82
CA VAL A 89 -1.58 -7.79 -1.67
C VAL A 89 -1.42 -6.47 -2.44
N ASN A 90 -1.13 -5.36 -1.76
CA ASN A 90 -1.01 -4.04 -2.38
C ASN A 90 0.11 -3.95 -3.41
N MET A 91 1.28 -4.52 -3.12
CA MET A 91 2.39 -4.54 -4.07
C MET A 91 2.11 -5.45 -5.27
N THR A 92 1.38 -6.55 -5.09
CA THR A 92 0.93 -7.40 -6.21
C THR A 92 0.06 -6.59 -7.16
N MET A 93 -0.96 -5.90 -6.64
CA MET A 93 -1.83 -5.05 -7.47
C MET A 93 -1.08 -3.89 -8.11
N LYS A 94 -0.17 -3.27 -7.36
CA LYS A 94 0.69 -2.19 -7.87
C LYS A 94 1.48 -2.66 -9.09
N TYR A 95 2.20 -3.77 -8.98
CA TYR A 95 2.98 -4.31 -10.08
C TYR A 95 2.13 -4.77 -11.26
N LEU A 96 0.94 -5.32 -11.01
CA LEU A 96 -0.01 -5.64 -12.09
C LEU A 96 -0.52 -4.38 -12.79
N TYR A 97 -0.80 -3.30 -12.07
CA TYR A 97 -1.24 -2.03 -12.64
C TYR A 97 -0.26 -1.50 -13.71
N LEU A 98 1.06 -1.69 -13.51
CA LEU A 98 2.08 -1.33 -14.51
C LEU A 98 1.90 -2.04 -15.86
N SER A 99 1.28 -3.21 -15.87
CA SER A 99 1.01 -3.95 -17.11
C SER A 99 -0.24 -3.43 -17.83
N TYR A 100 -1.11 -2.70 -17.12
CA TYR A 100 -2.42 -2.27 -17.62
C TYR A 100 -2.60 -0.76 -17.68
N TYR A 101 -1.67 0.07 -17.20
CA TYR A 101 -1.86 1.53 -17.11
C TYR A 101 -2.16 2.21 -18.46
N ASN A 102 -1.59 1.71 -19.56
CA ASN A 102 -1.88 2.17 -20.93
C ASN A 102 -3.16 1.56 -21.54
N ASN A 103 -3.91 0.76 -20.80
CA ASN A 103 -5.16 0.15 -21.23
C ASN A 103 -6.32 0.66 -20.35
N PRO A 104 -6.98 1.78 -20.75
CA PRO A 104 -8.07 2.39 -19.98
C PRO A 104 -9.25 1.45 -19.69
N GLU A 105 -9.50 0.46 -20.55
CA GLU A 105 -10.59 -0.49 -20.36
C GLU A 105 -10.38 -1.43 -19.17
N ILE A 106 -9.12 -1.67 -18.79
CA ILE A 106 -8.76 -2.52 -17.65
C ILE A 106 -8.29 -1.69 -16.46
N SER A 107 -7.46 -0.66 -16.69
CA SER A 107 -6.88 0.15 -15.60
C SER A 107 -7.94 0.81 -14.72
N LYS A 108 -9.09 1.17 -15.28
CA LYS A 108 -10.23 1.74 -14.54
C LYS A 108 -10.72 0.86 -13.39
N TYR A 109 -10.51 -0.45 -13.44
CA TYR A 109 -10.95 -1.36 -12.38
C TYR A 109 -10.04 -1.35 -11.16
N PHE A 110 -8.77 -0.92 -11.31
CA PHE A 110 -7.84 -0.79 -10.19
C PHE A 110 -8.19 0.34 -9.21
N ARG A 111 -9.24 1.12 -9.49
CA ARG A 111 -9.73 2.18 -8.59
C ARG A 111 -10.18 1.68 -7.21
N CYS A 112 -10.49 0.39 -7.07
CA CYS A 112 -10.78 -0.22 -5.76
C CYS A 112 -9.55 -0.72 -5.02
N CYS A 113 -8.38 -0.70 -5.65
CA CYS A 113 -7.14 -1.09 -5.01
C CYS A 113 -6.67 0.03 -4.08
N ASP A 114 -6.20 -0.40 -2.92
CA ASP A 114 -5.66 0.45 -1.90
C ASP A 114 -4.18 0.79 -2.17
N ALA A 115 -3.64 1.79 -1.47
CA ALA A 115 -2.22 2.10 -1.53
C ALA A 115 -1.41 1.19 -0.58
N PRO A 116 -0.18 0.75 -0.94
CA PRO A 116 0.69 0.06 0.00
C PRO A 116 1.00 0.94 1.22
N MET A 117 0.80 0.40 2.41
CA MET A 117 1.14 1.10 3.66
C MET A 117 2.65 0.97 3.95
N ASP A 118 3.48 1.74 3.24
CA ASP A 118 4.92 1.84 3.51
C ASP A 118 5.23 2.94 4.54
N SER A 119 6.21 2.72 5.41
CA SER A 119 6.66 3.71 6.40
C SER A 119 6.93 5.11 5.84
N ILE A 120 7.45 5.24 4.61
CA ILE A 120 7.70 6.54 3.97
C ILE A 120 6.36 7.19 3.61
N MET A 121 5.49 6.42 2.95
CA MET A 121 4.17 6.90 2.53
C MET A 121 3.26 7.21 3.73
N MET A 122 3.32 6.41 4.80
CA MET A 122 2.60 6.67 6.05
C MET A 122 2.99 8.01 6.66
N THR A 123 4.30 8.29 6.79
CA THR A 123 4.78 9.58 7.29
C THR A 123 4.26 10.71 6.39
N PHE A 124 4.35 10.56 5.07
CA PHE A 124 3.88 11.56 4.12
C PHE A 124 2.37 11.82 4.22
N VAL A 125 1.54 10.77 4.23
CA VAL A 125 0.07 10.86 4.37
C VAL A 125 -0.31 11.46 5.71
N TYR A 126 0.40 11.11 6.79
CA TYR A 126 0.19 11.72 8.11
C TYR A 126 0.38 13.23 8.04
N GLU A 127 1.51 13.73 7.51
CA GLU A 127 1.72 15.17 7.39
C GLU A 127 0.71 15.84 6.46
N CYS A 128 0.40 15.21 5.31
CA CYS A 128 -0.61 15.73 4.39
C CYS A 128 -1.96 15.91 5.07
N TYR A 129 -2.40 14.91 5.82
CA TYR A 129 -3.67 14.92 6.54
C TYR A 129 -3.74 16.08 7.54
N TYR A 130 -2.66 16.38 8.27
CA TYR A 130 -2.65 17.53 9.18
C TYR A 130 -2.72 18.87 8.45
N ILE A 131 -1.99 19.01 7.34
CA ILE A 131 -1.96 20.25 6.56
C ILE A 131 -3.35 20.56 6.00
N ILE A 132 -4.01 19.59 5.36
CA ILE A 132 -5.32 19.81 4.71
C ILE A 132 -6.50 19.93 5.68
N ASN A 133 -6.33 19.47 6.92
CA ASN A 133 -7.34 19.60 7.98
C ASN A 133 -7.09 20.80 8.90
N GLY A 134 -6.07 21.61 8.61
CA GLY A 134 -5.74 22.81 9.34
C GLY A 134 -4.74 22.53 10.45
N THR A 135 -3.51 23.02 10.26
CA THR A 135 -2.48 23.12 11.28
C THR A 135 -2.86 24.19 12.30
N ASP A 136 -3.62 23.81 13.31
CA ASP A 136 -3.41 24.34 14.64
C ASP A 136 -3.53 23.15 15.57
N SER A 137 -2.39 22.55 15.92
CA SER A 137 -2.30 21.58 17.02
C SER A 137 -2.79 22.14 18.37
N LYS A 138 -3.19 23.43 18.41
CA LYS A 138 -3.87 24.13 19.51
C LYS A 138 -5.38 24.40 19.29
N LYS A 139 -5.95 24.17 18.11
CA LYS A 139 -7.41 24.25 17.91
C LYS A 139 -8.04 22.97 18.44
N LYS A 140 -8.62 23.05 19.64
CA LYS A 140 -9.54 22.06 20.19
C LYS A 140 -10.52 21.63 19.08
N GLY A 141 -10.42 20.39 18.60
CA GLY A 141 -11.43 19.78 17.72
C GLY A 141 -10.92 19.02 16.49
N VAL A 142 -9.67 19.18 16.04
CA VAL A 142 -9.13 18.33 14.96
C VAL A 142 -8.65 17.02 15.56
N SER A 143 -9.43 15.95 15.40
CA SER A 143 -9.03 14.62 15.87
C SER A 143 -7.77 14.18 15.13
N ASN A 144 -6.75 13.73 15.87
CA ASN A 144 -5.58 13.07 15.30
C ASN A 144 -6.03 11.99 14.29
N PRO A 145 -5.31 11.82 13.16
CA PRO A 145 -5.54 10.65 12.33
C PRO A 145 -5.42 9.40 13.21
N LYS A 146 -6.38 8.49 13.07
CA LYS A 146 -6.48 7.29 13.93
C LYS A 146 -5.49 6.20 13.51
N PHE A 147 -4.46 6.56 12.75
CA PHE A 147 -3.29 5.73 12.42
C PHE A 147 -2.01 6.44 12.90
N LYS A 148 -1.01 5.66 13.29
CA LYS A 148 0.28 6.18 13.82
C LYS A 148 1.20 6.69 12.70
N ARG A 149 2.05 7.66 13.03
CA ARG A 149 3.01 8.28 12.10
C ARG A 149 4.17 7.35 11.68
N GLU A 150 4.64 6.51 12.60
CA GLU A 150 5.82 5.65 12.40
C GLU A 150 5.62 4.27 13.08
N GLY A 151 6.20 3.22 12.47
CA GLY A 151 6.42 1.92 13.11
C GLY A 151 5.52 0.79 12.62
N TRP A 152 6.07 -0.07 11.74
CA TRP A 152 5.50 -1.36 11.33
C TRP A 152 5.15 -2.26 12.52
N SER A 153 5.94 -2.21 13.61
CA SER A 153 5.74 -2.99 14.84
C SER A 153 4.64 -2.46 15.75
N THR A 154 3.98 -1.36 15.38
CA THR A 154 2.92 -0.75 16.19
C THR A 154 1.59 -0.63 15.46
N GLN A 155 1.55 -0.98 14.17
CA GLN A 155 0.37 -0.97 13.32
C GLN A 155 0.04 -2.37 12.83
N GLU A 156 -0.70 -3.10 13.64
CA GLU A 156 -0.95 -4.53 13.45
C GLU A 156 -2.43 -4.83 13.12
N THR A 157 -3.23 -3.80 12.86
CA THR A 157 -4.69 -3.95 12.82
C THR A 157 -5.32 -3.49 11.50
N ASP A 158 -6.36 -4.21 11.09
CA ASP A 158 -7.27 -3.83 9.99
C ASP A 158 -7.80 -2.41 10.15
N LYS A 159 -8.03 -1.97 11.40
CA LYS A 159 -8.53 -0.63 11.70
C LYS A 159 -7.53 0.47 11.32
N GLU A 160 -6.27 0.36 11.73
CA GLU A 160 -5.26 1.39 11.42
C GLU A 160 -5.01 1.46 9.91
N TYR A 161 -5.00 0.30 9.25
CA TYR A 161 -4.93 0.23 7.79
C TYR A 161 -6.10 0.95 7.11
N GLN A 162 -7.33 0.71 7.56
CA GLN A 162 -8.51 1.39 7.01
C GLN A 162 -8.43 2.91 7.22
N GLU A 163 -8.00 3.37 8.39
CA GLU A 163 -7.83 4.80 8.68
C GLU A 163 -6.76 5.45 7.78
N PHE A 164 -5.68 4.73 7.47
CA PHE A 164 -4.68 5.17 6.49
C PHE A 164 -5.28 5.30 5.07
N GLN A 165 -6.04 4.31 4.60
CA GLN A 165 -6.71 4.39 3.29
C GLN A 165 -7.76 5.50 3.24
N ILE A 166 -8.49 5.74 4.34
CA ILE A 166 -9.43 6.86 4.46
C ILE A 166 -8.69 8.20 4.37
N ALA A 167 -7.54 8.33 5.02
CA ALA A 167 -6.73 9.55 4.95
C ALA A 167 -6.26 9.85 3.52
N ILE A 168 -5.82 8.83 2.77
CA ILE A 168 -5.48 8.97 1.34
C ILE A 168 -6.68 9.47 0.53
N LYS A 169 -7.85 8.83 0.70
CA LYS A 169 -9.08 9.23 0.00
C LYS A 169 -9.47 10.68 0.32
N ASN A 170 -9.32 11.10 1.58
CA ASN A 170 -9.56 12.48 2.00
C ASN A 170 -8.60 13.47 1.33
N ILE A 171 -7.31 13.15 1.23
CA ILE A 171 -6.32 13.98 0.53
C ILE A 171 -6.69 14.12 -0.95
N ILE A 172 -6.97 13.00 -1.62
CA ILE A 172 -7.38 12.96 -3.03
C ILE A 172 -8.60 13.85 -3.27
N GLU A 173 -9.62 13.74 -2.42
CA GLU A 173 -10.86 14.50 -2.53
C GLU A 173 -10.64 16.00 -2.29
N LYS A 174 -9.98 16.36 -1.18
CA LYS A 174 -9.73 17.78 -0.83
C LYS A 174 -8.84 18.50 -1.83
N LYS A 175 -7.86 17.80 -2.40
CA LYS A 175 -6.96 18.33 -3.43
C LYS A 175 -7.46 18.11 -4.85
N LYS A 176 -8.65 17.52 -5.02
CA LYS A 176 -9.30 17.30 -6.33
C LYS A 176 -8.39 16.62 -7.35
N LEU A 177 -7.58 15.66 -6.91
CA LEU A 177 -6.52 15.06 -7.72
C LEU A 177 -7.05 14.18 -8.87
N GLY A 178 -8.28 13.68 -8.76
CA GLY A 178 -8.89 12.84 -9.80
C GLY A 178 -8.24 11.47 -9.99
N ILE A 179 -7.51 10.97 -8.97
CA ILE A 179 -6.79 9.70 -8.99
C ILE A 179 -7.34 8.72 -7.95
N SER A 180 -7.03 7.44 -8.10
CA SER A 180 -7.32 6.38 -7.13
C SER A 180 -6.22 6.21 -6.07
N PRO A 181 -6.46 5.48 -4.96
CA PRO A 181 -5.44 5.26 -3.93
C PRO A 181 -4.16 4.59 -4.44
N ILE A 182 -4.27 3.61 -5.35
CA ILE A 182 -3.09 2.97 -5.96
C ILE A 182 -2.29 3.96 -6.82
N GLU A 183 -2.96 4.87 -7.52
CA GLU A 183 -2.31 5.93 -8.32
C GLU A 183 -1.73 7.04 -7.44
N PHE A 184 -2.31 7.30 -6.28
CA PHE A 184 -1.74 8.22 -5.29
C PHE A 184 -0.33 7.78 -4.87
N ASP A 185 -0.13 6.48 -4.64
CA ASP A 185 1.19 5.94 -4.32
C ASP A 185 2.19 6.20 -5.46
N TYR A 186 1.80 5.99 -6.72
CA TYR A 186 2.64 6.32 -7.87
C TYR A 186 2.98 7.81 -7.97
N LEU A 187 1.99 8.68 -7.81
CA LEU A 187 2.15 10.13 -7.96
C LEU A 187 3.04 10.73 -6.87
N PHE A 188 2.95 10.23 -5.64
CA PHE A 188 3.61 10.83 -4.49
C PHE A 188 4.81 10.06 -3.96
N TRP A 189 5.14 8.86 -4.46
CA TRP A 189 6.25 8.07 -3.91
C TRP A 189 7.59 8.82 -3.86
N ASP A 190 7.99 9.45 -4.96
CA ASP A 190 9.25 10.20 -5.02
C ASP A 190 9.20 11.44 -4.14
N LYS A 191 8.08 12.17 -4.20
CA LYS A 191 7.83 13.34 -3.35
C LYS A 191 7.85 12.98 -1.85
N ALA A 192 7.32 11.82 -1.47
CA ALA A 192 7.31 11.31 -0.11
C ALA A 192 8.73 10.94 0.38
N LYS A 193 9.56 10.36 -0.50
CA LYS A 193 10.98 10.10 -0.20
C LYS A 193 11.75 11.39 0.01
N GLU A 194 11.60 12.37 -0.87
CA GLU A 194 12.25 13.69 -0.77
C GLU A 194 11.75 14.51 0.43
N ALA A 195 10.49 14.33 0.81
CA ALA A 195 9.94 14.91 2.02
C ALA A 195 10.57 14.28 3.27
N LYS A 196 10.92 12.99 3.24
CA LYS A 196 11.50 12.29 4.39
C LYS A 196 13.01 12.48 4.50
N TYR A 197 13.73 12.42 3.38
CA TYR A 197 15.19 12.46 3.33
C TYR A 197 15.68 13.67 2.55
N ASP A 198 16.80 14.25 2.98
CA ASP A 198 17.48 15.30 2.23
C ASP A 198 18.31 14.72 1.06
N SER A 199 18.99 15.59 0.31
CA SER A 199 19.83 15.20 -0.83
C SER A 199 21.03 14.34 -0.44
N GLU A 200 21.41 14.32 0.84
CA GLU A 200 22.47 13.48 1.39
C GLU A 200 21.92 12.16 1.96
N GLY A 201 20.60 11.93 1.87
CA GLY A 201 19.92 10.76 2.41
C GLY A 201 19.69 10.80 3.91
N LYS A 202 19.92 11.94 4.58
CA LYS A 202 19.65 12.10 6.02
C LYS A 202 18.18 12.40 6.24
N GLU A 203 17.60 11.84 7.30
CA GLU A 203 16.20 12.11 7.63
C GLU A 203 16.01 13.57 8.05
N ARG A 204 15.10 14.27 7.38
CA ARG A 204 14.77 15.68 7.64
C ARG A 204 14.06 15.84 8.98
N ARG A 205 14.25 16.98 9.64
CA ARG A 205 13.50 17.31 10.87
C ARG A 205 12.02 17.50 10.55
N GLN A 206 11.14 17.21 11.51
CA GLN A 206 9.69 17.26 11.29
C GLN A 206 9.19 18.60 10.73
N ASP A 207 9.72 19.73 11.22
CA ASP A 207 9.36 21.07 10.75
C ASP A 207 9.73 21.30 9.28
N GLU A 208 10.86 20.75 8.83
CA GLU A 208 11.30 20.78 7.43
C GLU A 208 10.39 19.90 6.56
N ARG A 209 10.04 18.71 7.05
CA ARG A 209 9.12 17.79 6.35
C ARG A 209 7.77 18.46 6.12
N ILE A 210 7.18 19.05 7.17
CA ILE A 210 5.88 19.72 7.08
C ILE A 210 5.92 20.85 6.04
N LYS A 211 6.98 21.67 6.05
CA LYS A 211 7.16 22.74 5.04
C LYS A 211 7.25 22.18 3.62
N TYR A 212 8.00 21.10 3.42
CA TYR A 212 8.13 20.45 2.12
C TYR A 212 6.80 19.86 1.63
N VAL A 213 6.08 19.15 2.50
CA VAL A 213 4.77 18.57 2.19
C VAL A 213 3.74 19.65 1.88
N ALA A 214 3.74 20.77 2.62
CA ALA A 214 2.85 21.90 2.34
C ALA A 214 3.09 22.45 0.93
N LYS A 215 4.35 22.65 0.55
CA LYS A 215 4.73 23.08 -0.80
C LYS A 215 4.23 22.10 -1.87
N ILE A 216 4.44 20.79 -1.68
CA ILE A 216 3.95 19.75 -2.61
C ILE A 216 2.43 19.87 -2.79
N LEU A 217 1.71 20.04 -1.69
CA LEU A 217 0.25 20.12 -1.69
C LEU A 217 -0.29 21.39 -2.33
N ASP A 218 0.48 22.48 -2.35
CA ASP A 218 0.08 23.73 -3.03
C ASP A 218 0.32 23.67 -4.55
N GLU A 219 1.19 22.78 -5.01
CA GLU A 219 1.46 22.52 -6.43
C GLU A 219 0.50 21.50 -7.07
N CYS A 220 -0.36 20.86 -6.27
CA CYS A 220 -1.33 19.84 -6.69
C CYS A 220 -2.76 20.36 -6.58
#